data_AF-A0A6M2D8S1-F1
#
_entry.id   AF-A0A6M2D8S1-F1
#
_cell.length_a   1.000
_cell.length_b   1.000
_cell.length_c   1.000
_cell.angle_alpha   90.00
_cell.angle_beta   90.00
_cell.angle_gamma   90.00
#
_symmetry.space_group_name_H-M   'P 1'
#
loop_
_entity.id
_entity.type
_entity.pdbx_description
1 polymer ?
#
loop_
_entity_poly.entity_id
_entity_poly.type
_entity_poly.pdbx_seq_one_letter_code
_entity_poly.pdbx_strand_id
1 'polypeptide(L)'
;MRGYMLTFVIAYIRDLGLDFSVVAESFETSVPWDRVVDLCRNVKDVIMRETRNHGVSLPPLVSCRVTQTYDAGACVYFYFAFNYSGVADPVHAYEEIEAAARDEILACGGSISHHHGVGKIRKRWLEQTISSTGLQMLRAVKQSVDPQNIFANGNLAM
;
A
#
# COMPACT_ATOMS: atom_id res chain seq x y z
N MET A 1 16.13 -3.77 -22.15
CA MET A 1 17.03 -3.15 -21.14
C MET A 1 16.51 -1.84 -20.55
N ARG A 2 15.97 -0.88 -21.32
CA ARG A 2 15.56 0.44 -20.78
C ARG A 2 14.64 0.36 -19.55
N GLY A 3 13.62 -0.50 -19.58
CA GLY A 3 12.69 -0.69 -18.44
C GLY A 3 13.36 -1.25 -17.18
N TYR A 4 14.30 -2.20 -17.33
CA TYR A 4 15.05 -2.77 -16.20
C TYR A 4 16.03 -1.79 -15.58
N MET A 5 16.67 -0.92 -16.36
CA MET A 5 17.54 0.12 -15.79
C MET A 5 16.73 1.16 -15.02
N LEU A 6 15.53 1.49 -15.52
CA LEU A 6 14.66 2.49 -14.91
C LEU A 6 14.19 2.08 -13.49
N THR A 7 14.15 0.78 -13.15
CA THR A 7 13.73 0.34 -11.81
C THR A 7 14.65 0.86 -10.69
N PHE A 8 15.93 1.07 -10.98
CA PHE A 8 16.88 1.61 -10.01
C PHE A 8 16.82 3.14 -9.88
N VAL A 9 16.15 3.81 -10.82
CA VAL A 9 16.12 5.27 -10.90
C VAL A 9 14.77 5.86 -10.50
N ILE A 10 13.66 5.10 -10.60
CA ILE A 10 12.31 5.59 -10.27
C ILE A 10 12.22 6.15 -8.85
N ALA A 11 12.97 5.61 -7.89
CA ALA A 11 12.97 6.12 -6.51
C ALA A 11 13.40 7.61 -6.43
N TYR A 12 14.29 8.08 -7.31
CA TYR A 12 14.74 9.47 -7.36
C TYR A 12 13.68 10.42 -7.94
N ILE A 13 12.71 9.89 -8.70
CA ILE A 13 11.62 10.70 -9.26
C ILE A 13 10.70 11.22 -8.14
N ARG A 14 10.62 10.51 -7.01
CA ARG A 14 9.84 10.97 -5.85
C ARG A 14 10.36 12.30 -5.31
N ASP A 15 11.66 12.39 -5.06
CA ASP A 15 12.27 13.60 -4.49
C ASP A 15 12.18 14.77 -5.49
N LEU A 16 12.35 14.49 -6.79
CA LEU A 16 12.04 15.46 -7.85
C LEU A 16 10.57 15.91 -7.82
N GLY A 17 9.62 15.00 -7.61
CA GLY A 17 8.20 15.34 -7.51
C GLY A 17 7.89 16.26 -6.32
N LEU A 18 8.53 16.02 -5.18
CA LEU A 18 8.37 16.84 -3.98
C LEU A 18 8.79 18.30 -4.22
N ASP A 19 9.83 18.55 -5.02
CA ASP A 19 10.24 19.91 -5.42
C ASP A 19 9.15 20.67 -6.20
N PHE A 20 8.19 19.95 -6.81
CA PHE A 20 7.10 20.50 -7.62
C PHE A 20 5.71 20.24 -7.03
N SER A 21 5.61 20.07 -5.71
CA SER A 21 4.36 19.83 -4.98
C SER A 21 3.61 18.57 -5.41
N VAL A 22 4.34 17.54 -5.82
CA VAL A 22 3.80 16.21 -6.11
C VAL A 22 4.26 15.23 -5.05
N VAL A 23 3.30 14.67 -4.31
CA VAL A 23 3.55 13.52 -3.45
C VAL A 23 3.33 12.25 -4.26
N ALA A 24 4.21 11.26 -4.10
CA ALA A 24 4.14 10.01 -4.81
C ALA A 24 4.59 8.85 -3.93
N GLU A 25 3.86 7.75 -3.97
CA GLU A 25 4.25 6.52 -3.31
C GLU A 25 3.85 5.30 -4.14
N SER A 26 4.55 4.20 -3.86
CA SER A 26 4.23 2.90 -4.44
C SER A 26 3.66 1.95 -3.41
N PHE A 27 2.72 1.10 -3.84
CA PHE A 27 2.14 0.08 -2.98
C PHE A 27 1.77 -1.15 -3.79
N GLU A 28 1.49 -2.25 -3.10
CA GLU A 28 1.50 -3.56 -3.73
C GLU A 28 0.55 -4.52 -3.02
N THR A 29 0.16 -5.58 -3.73
CA THR A 29 -0.62 -6.69 -3.22
C THR A 29 -0.34 -7.96 -4.05
N SER A 30 -0.73 -9.12 -3.53
CA SER A 30 -0.88 -10.34 -4.32
C SER A 30 -2.35 -10.75 -4.39
N VAL A 31 -2.78 -11.30 -5.52
CA VAL A 31 -4.19 -11.61 -5.76
C VAL A 31 -4.33 -12.84 -6.67
N PRO A 32 -5.37 -13.68 -6.47
CA PRO A 32 -5.71 -14.76 -7.41
C PRO A 32 -5.97 -14.28 -8.83
N TRP A 33 -5.70 -15.14 -9.81
CA TRP A 33 -5.78 -14.80 -11.25
C TRP A 33 -7.14 -14.26 -11.68
N ASP A 34 -8.22 -14.85 -11.18
CA ASP A 34 -9.61 -14.50 -11.51
C ASP A 34 -10.02 -13.10 -11.02
N ARG A 35 -9.22 -12.46 -10.17
CA ARG A 35 -9.52 -11.13 -9.60
C ARG A 35 -8.56 -10.01 -10.02
N VAL A 36 -7.47 -10.32 -10.72
CA VAL A 36 -6.42 -9.34 -11.07
C VAL A 36 -6.99 -8.11 -11.78
N VAL A 37 -7.83 -8.33 -12.80
CA VAL A 37 -8.34 -7.25 -13.66
C VAL A 37 -9.29 -6.34 -12.88
N ASP A 38 -10.23 -6.92 -12.14
CA ASP A 38 -11.20 -6.14 -11.36
C ASP A 38 -10.52 -5.41 -10.21
N LEU A 39 -9.57 -6.04 -9.51
CA LEU A 39 -8.75 -5.38 -8.49
C LEU A 39 -8.01 -4.17 -9.08
N CYS A 40 -7.37 -4.32 -10.24
CA CYS A 40 -6.64 -3.22 -10.87
C CYS A 40 -7.54 -2.05 -11.29
N ARG A 41 -8.78 -2.33 -11.71
CA ARG A 41 -9.76 -1.31 -12.08
C ARG A 41 -10.28 -0.61 -10.84
N ASN A 42 -10.82 -1.36 -9.89
CA ASN A 42 -11.51 -0.82 -8.73
C ASN A 42 -10.58 0.00 -7.83
N VAL A 43 -9.35 -0.47 -7.59
CA VAL A 43 -8.36 0.29 -6.79
C VAL A 43 -8.04 1.64 -7.44
N LYS A 44 -7.91 1.70 -8.77
CA LYS A 44 -7.72 2.97 -9.49
C LYS A 44 -8.93 3.87 -9.35
N ASP A 45 -10.13 3.32 -9.49
CA ASP A 45 -11.38 4.07 -9.38
C ASP A 45 -11.58 4.66 -7.97
N VAL A 46 -11.24 3.90 -6.92
CA VAL A 46 -11.24 4.38 -5.53
C VAL A 46 -10.25 5.52 -5.35
N ILE A 47 -9.00 5.39 -5.82
CA ILE A 47 -8.01 6.48 -5.72
C ILE A 47 -8.49 7.74 -6.45
N MET A 48 -9.05 7.60 -7.64
CA MET A 48 -9.61 8.72 -8.41
C MET A 48 -10.78 9.39 -7.69
N ARG A 49 -11.60 8.61 -6.97
CA ARG A 49 -12.72 9.14 -6.18
C ARG A 49 -12.24 9.82 -4.92
N GLU A 50 -11.39 9.17 -4.13
CA GLU A 50 -10.94 9.71 -2.84
C GLU A 50 -10.08 10.96 -3.03
N THR A 51 -9.24 11.04 -4.07
CA THR A 51 -8.51 12.28 -4.38
C THR A 51 -9.45 13.47 -4.62
N ARG A 52 -10.57 13.27 -5.33
CA ARG A 52 -11.60 14.31 -5.50
C ARG A 52 -12.26 14.68 -4.17
N ASN A 53 -12.58 13.69 -3.33
CA ASN A 53 -13.19 13.91 -2.01
C ASN A 53 -12.29 14.76 -1.09
N HIS A 54 -10.97 14.63 -1.22
CA HIS A 54 -9.98 15.39 -0.44
C HIS A 54 -9.57 16.72 -1.09
N GLY A 55 -10.30 17.19 -2.11
CA GLY A 55 -10.07 18.51 -2.70
C GLY A 55 -8.83 18.61 -3.60
N VAL A 56 -8.29 17.48 -4.07
CA VAL A 56 -7.19 17.48 -5.05
C VAL A 56 -7.72 18.03 -6.38
N SER A 57 -7.14 19.14 -6.83
CA SER A 57 -7.66 19.92 -7.96
C SER A 57 -7.42 19.27 -9.34
N LEU A 58 -6.39 18.41 -9.44
CA LEU A 58 -6.01 17.73 -10.67
C LEU A 58 -6.25 16.21 -10.53
N PRO A 59 -6.58 15.50 -11.63
CA PRO A 59 -6.62 14.05 -11.61
C PRO A 59 -5.27 13.48 -11.12
N PRO A 60 -5.27 12.51 -10.20
CA PRO A 60 -4.03 11.88 -9.76
C PRO A 60 -3.41 11.05 -10.87
N LEU A 61 -2.11 10.80 -10.77
CA LEU A 61 -1.48 9.68 -11.44
C LEU A 61 -1.81 8.42 -10.64
N VAL A 62 -2.52 7.48 -11.25
CA VAL A 62 -2.65 6.12 -10.72
C VAL A 62 -2.38 5.10 -11.83
N SER A 63 -1.37 4.26 -11.63
CA SER A 63 -0.98 3.23 -12.59
C SER A 63 -0.69 1.92 -11.88
N CYS A 64 -0.73 0.81 -12.61
CA CYS A 64 -0.38 -0.50 -12.07
C CYS A 64 0.37 -1.35 -13.09
N ARG A 65 1.12 -2.33 -12.60
CA ARG A 65 1.76 -3.37 -13.39
C ARG A 65 1.75 -4.70 -12.64
N VAL A 66 1.69 -5.81 -13.38
CA VAL A 66 1.95 -7.14 -12.83
C VAL A 66 3.46 -7.35 -12.80
N THR A 67 4.02 -7.60 -11.62
CA THR A 67 5.48 -7.70 -11.42
C THR A 67 5.97 -9.13 -11.24
N GLN A 68 5.10 -10.02 -10.76
CA GLN A 68 5.40 -11.44 -10.54
C GLN A 68 4.18 -12.29 -10.87
N THR A 69 4.43 -13.51 -11.31
CA THR A 69 3.42 -14.51 -11.63
C THR A 69 3.67 -15.79 -10.85
N TYR A 70 2.60 -16.42 -10.40
CA TYR A 70 2.60 -17.66 -9.64
C TYR A 70 1.52 -18.58 -10.22
N ASP A 71 1.56 -19.86 -9.84
CA ASP A 71 0.50 -20.81 -10.20
C ASP A 71 -0.87 -20.31 -9.73
N ALA A 72 -0.93 -19.76 -8.51
CA ALA A 72 -2.17 -19.35 -7.86
C ALA A 72 -2.58 -17.89 -8.11
N GLY A 73 -1.75 -17.07 -8.75
CA GLY A 73 -2.07 -15.64 -8.93
C GLY A 73 -0.89 -14.77 -9.33
N ALA A 74 -1.01 -13.48 -9.03
CA ALA A 74 -0.03 -12.48 -9.44
C ALA A 74 0.26 -11.46 -8.34
N CYS A 75 1.44 -10.83 -8.43
CA CYS A 75 1.75 -9.61 -7.69
C CYS A 75 1.39 -8.40 -8.54
N VAL A 76 0.57 -7.50 -7.99
CA VAL A 76 0.19 -6.24 -8.62
C VAL A 76 0.86 -5.10 -7.87
N TYR A 77 1.55 -4.25 -8.60
CA TYR A 77 2.27 -3.10 -8.08
C TYR A 77 1.67 -1.81 -8.63
N PHE A 78 1.30 -0.90 -7.74
CA PHE A 78 0.69 0.38 -8.05
C PHE A 78 1.66 1.53 -7.79
N TYR A 79 1.51 2.58 -8.59
CA TYR A 79 2.05 3.91 -8.29
C TYR A 79 0.89 4.88 -8.18
N PHE A 80 0.89 5.67 -7.11
CA PHE A 80 -0.07 6.73 -6.86
C PHE A 80 0.70 8.04 -6.62
N ALA A 81 0.33 9.09 -7.33
CA ALA A 81 0.84 10.43 -7.11
C ALA A 81 -0.24 11.48 -7.35
N PHE A 82 -0.17 12.60 -6.65
CA PHE A 82 -1.02 13.75 -6.91
C PHE A 82 -0.32 15.07 -6.58
N ASN A 83 -0.75 16.14 -7.23
CA ASN A 83 -0.31 17.48 -6.90
C ASN A 83 -1.12 17.98 -5.69
N TYR A 84 -0.44 18.30 -4.61
CA TYR A 84 -1.06 18.69 -3.35
C TYR A 84 -1.27 20.20 -3.18
N SER A 85 -1.02 21.01 -4.22
CA SER A 85 -1.24 22.45 -4.20
C SER A 85 -2.70 22.76 -3.87
N GLY A 86 -2.92 23.56 -2.82
CA GLY A 86 -4.25 23.94 -2.37
C GLY A 86 -4.94 22.92 -1.45
N VAL A 87 -4.32 21.76 -1.16
CA VAL A 87 -4.81 20.80 -0.15
C VAL A 87 -4.33 21.26 1.23
N ALA A 88 -5.25 21.43 2.18
CA ALA A 88 -4.96 22.00 3.49
C ALA A 88 -4.04 21.10 4.36
N ASP A 89 -4.32 19.79 4.37
CA ASP A 89 -3.48 18.79 5.02
C ASP A 89 -3.17 17.64 4.04
N PRO A 90 -2.10 17.78 3.23
CA PRO A 90 -1.81 16.84 2.16
C PRO A 90 -1.28 15.49 2.68
N VAL A 91 -0.70 15.46 3.89
CA VAL A 91 -0.24 14.23 4.51
C VAL A 91 -1.44 13.39 4.94
N HIS A 92 -2.38 14.00 5.66
CA HIS A 92 -3.58 13.29 6.09
C HIS A 92 -4.42 12.82 4.89
N ALA A 93 -4.60 13.67 3.88
CA ALA A 93 -5.29 13.29 2.64
C ALA A 93 -4.62 12.07 1.97
N TYR A 94 -3.29 12.06 1.87
CA TYR A 94 -2.55 10.90 1.34
C TYR A 94 -2.80 9.64 2.17
N GLU A 95 -2.74 9.73 3.50
CA GLU A 95 -2.94 8.60 4.40
C GLU A 95 -4.35 8.00 4.27
N GLU A 96 -5.38 8.83 4.17
CA GLU A 96 -6.77 8.40 4.00
C GLU A 96 -6.99 7.76 2.61
N ILE A 97 -6.39 8.33 1.56
CA ILE A 97 -6.48 7.76 0.20
C ILE A 97 -5.75 6.42 0.11
N GLU A 98 -4.55 6.26 0.70
CA GLU A 98 -3.85 4.96 0.73
C GLU A 98 -4.62 3.94 1.57
N ALA A 99 -5.23 4.37 2.68
CA ALA A 99 -6.09 3.52 3.50
C ALA A 99 -7.27 2.98 2.70
N ALA A 100 -8.00 3.85 1.99
CA ALA A 100 -9.13 3.45 1.16
C ALA A 100 -8.71 2.53 0.00
N ALA A 101 -7.55 2.80 -0.61
CA ALA A 101 -6.98 1.91 -1.63
C ALA A 101 -6.66 0.52 -1.04
N ARG A 102 -6.16 0.45 0.20
CA ARG A 102 -5.88 -0.81 0.89
C ARG A 102 -7.16 -1.56 1.24
N ASP A 103 -8.20 -0.86 1.70
CA ASP A 103 -9.51 -1.45 1.96
C ASP A 103 -10.09 -2.06 0.68
N GLU A 104 -10.00 -1.34 -0.45
CA GLU A 104 -10.44 -1.84 -1.76
C GLU A 104 -9.63 -3.06 -2.23
N ILE A 105 -8.31 -3.06 -2.02
CA ILE A 105 -7.47 -4.24 -2.30
C ILE A 105 -8.01 -5.47 -1.57
N LEU A 106 -8.29 -5.34 -0.27
CA LEU A 106 -8.75 -6.43 0.57
C LEU A 106 -10.17 -6.88 0.17
N ALA A 107 -11.06 -5.93 -0.14
CA ALA A 107 -12.41 -6.20 -0.64
C ALA A 107 -12.39 -6.96 -1.99
N CYS A 108 -11.43 -6.63 -2.86
CA CYS A 108 -11.19 -7.33 -4.12
C CYS A 108 -10.47 -8.69 -3.96
N GLY A 109 -10.14 -9.12 -2.73
CA GLY A 109 -9.45 -10.39 -2.46
C GLY A 109 -7.94 -10.35 -2.67
N GLY A 110 -7.35 -9.16 -2.74
CA GLY A 110 -5.90 -9.00 -2.63
C GLY A 110 -5.41 -9.20 -1.20
N SER A 111 -4.13 -9.53 -1.05
CA SER A 111 -3.46 -9.63 0.24
C SER A 111 -3.10 -8.25 0.80
N ILE A 112 -2.89 -8.18 2.12
CA ILE A 112 -2.44 -6.96 2.80
C ILE A 112 -1.07 -6.45 2.27
N SER A 113 -0.20 -7.37 1.83
CA SER A 113 1.12 -7.11 1.26
C SER A 113 1.68 -8.40 0.66
N HIS A 114 2.31 -8.32 -0.50
CA HIS A 114 3.15 -9.37 -1.09
C HIS A 114 4.58 -9.29 -0.55
N HIS A 115 5.18 -8.10 -0.41
CA HIS A 115 6.61 -7.99 -0.04
C HIS A 115 7.03 -6.77 0.77
N HIS A 116 6.25 -5.68 0.82
CA HIS A 116 6.59 -4.53 1.68
C HIS A 116 6.41 -4.84 3.18
N GLY A 117 5.67 -5.89 3.52
CA GLY A 117 5.37 -6.29 4.89
C GLY A 117 4.29 -5.41 5.54
N VAL A 118 4.14 -5.53 6.86
CA VAL A 118 3.06 -4.86 7.61
C VAL A 118 3.57 -3.62 8.34
N GLY A 119 4.67 -3.76 9.07
CA GLY A 119 5.22 -2.68 9.90
C GLY A 119 4.18 -2.14 10.90
N LYS A 120 4.17 -0.81 11.08
CA LYS A 120 3.10 -0.07 11.77
C LYS A 120 1.97 0.31 10.83
N ILE A 121 2.32 0.71 9.61
CA ILE A 121 1.41 1.32 8.62
C ILE A 121 0.21 0.42 8.27
N ARG A 122 0.41 -0.91 8.21
CA ARG A 122 -0.67 -1.86 7.89
C ARG A 122 -1.20 -2.63 9.10
N LYS A 123 -0.77 -2.28 10.31
CA LYS A 123 -1.11 -3.03 11.53
C LYS A 123 -2.62 -3.16 11.76
N ARG A 124 -3.41 -2.14 11.41
CA ARG A 124 -4.89 -2.14 11.56
C ARG A 124 -5.60 -3.25 10.79
N TRP A 125 -5.02 -3.75 9.70
CA TRP A 125 -5.61 -4.84 8.91
C TRP A 125 -5.01 -6.21 9.22
N LEU A 126 -4.05 -6.30 10.14
CA LEU A 126 -3.35 -7.56 10.42
C LEU A 126 -4.29 -8.61 10.99
N GLU A 127 -5.11 -8.25 12.00
CA GLU A 127 -5.99 -9.20 12.67
C GLU A 127 -7.01 -9.84 11.71
N GLN A 128 -7.64 -9.05 10.85
CA GLN A 128 -8.54 -9.58 9.83
C GLN A 128 -7.85 -10.45 8.78
N THR A 129 -6.53 -10.29 8.59
CA THR A 129 -5.76 -11.07 7.61
C THR A 129 -5.32 -12.43 8.16
N ILE A 130 -4.96 -12.50 9.45
CA ILE A 130 -4.39 -13.72 10.06
C ILE A 130 -5.25 -14.33 11.17
N SER A 131 -6.45 -13.80 11.39
CA SER A 131 -7.35 -14.06 12.53
C SER A 131 -6.84 -13.56 13.89
N SER A 132 -7.76 -13.44 14.85
CA SER A 132 -7.45 -13.13 16.25
C SER A 132 -6.55 -14.20 16.88
N THR A 133 -6.76 -15.48 16.56
CA THR A 133 -5.91 -16.59 17.03
C THR A 133 -4.49 -16.47 16.49
N GLY A 134 -4.32 -16.21 15.18
CA GLY A 134 -2.99 -16.00 14.59
C GLY A 134 -2.25 -14.82 15.20
N LEU A 135 -2.97 -13.72 15.47
CA LEU A 135 -2.40 -12.55 16.14
C LEU A 135 -1.97 -12.87 17.58
N GLN A 136 -2.76 -13.65 18.33
CA GLN A 136 -2.40 -14.10 19.68
C GLN A 136 -1.15 -15.00 19.67
N MET A 137 -1.02 -15.90 18.69
CA MET A 137 0.17 -16.72 18.53
C MET A 137 1.43 -15.86 18.35
N LEU A 138 1.37 -14.82 17.50
CA LEU A 138 2.49 -13.89 17.32
C LEU A 138 2.86 -13.16 18.61
N ARG A 139 1.86 -12.70 19.38
CA ARG A 139 2.07 -12.05 20.69
C ARG A 139 2.71 -13.00 21.70
N ALA A 140 2.25 -14.25 21.76
CA ALA A 140 2.80 -15.25 22.66
C ALA A 140 4.28 -15.54 22.35
N VAL A 141 4.65 -15.70 21.08
CA VAL A 141 6.04 -15.87 20.66
C VAL A 141 6.88 -14.65 21.04
N LYS A 142 6.41 -13.43 20.74
CA LYS A 142 7.11 -12.18 21.10
C LYS A 142 7.34 -12.08 22.61
N GLN A 143 6.32 -12.36 23.42
CA GLN A 143 6.43 -12.30 24.88
C GLN A 143 7.39 -13.36 25.44
N SER A 144 7.46 -14.53 24.81
CA SER A 144 8.39 -15.59 25.22
C SER A 144 9.84 -15.28 24.87
N VAL A 145 10.09 -14.67 23.71
CA VAL A 145 11.45 -14.41 23.20
C VAL A 145 12.01 -13.08 23.69
N ASP A 146 11.15 -12.06 23.85
CA ASP A 146 11.54 -10.71 24.27
C ASP A 146 10.56 -10.14 25.30
N PRO A 147 10.53 -10.70 26.53
CA PRO A 147 9.56 -10.35 27.57
C PRO A 147 9.68 -8.92 28.09
N GLN A 148 10.86 -8.31 27.97
CA GLN A 148 11.12 -6.92 28.36
C GLN A 148 10.87 -5.94 27.20
N ASN A 149 10.49 -6.46 26.03
CA ASN A 149 10.28 -5.70 24.81
C ASN A 149 11.48 -4.80 24.47
N ILE A 150 12.69 -5.35 24.44
CA ILE A 150 13.89 -4.63 24.01
C ILE A 150 13.77 -4.26 22.52
N PHE A 151 13.24 -5.17 21.69
CA PHE A 151 12.96 -4.94 20.27
C PHE A 151 11.58 -4.29 20.08
N ALA A 152 11.43 -3.03 20.53
CA ALA A 152 10.16 -2.29 20.65
C ALA A 152 9.83 -1.35 19.47
N ASN A 153 10.05 -1.75 18.23
CA ASN A 153 9.71 -0.88 17.08
C ASN A 153 8.19 -0.68 16.84
N GLY A 154 7.34 -1.38 17.60
CA GLY A 154 5.87 -1.30 17.54
C GLY A 154 5.23 -1.90 16.28
N ASN A 155 5.97 -2.73 15.54
CA ASN A 155 5.47 -3.37 14.32
C ASN A 155 4.62 -4.62 14.65
N LEU A 156 3.78 -5.03 13.69
CA LEU A 156 2.97 -6.26 13.75
C LEU A 156 2.01 -6.30 14.96
N ALA A 157 2.31 -7.14 15.96
CA ALA A 157 1.36 -7.53 17.00
C ALA A 157 1.53 -6.81 18.35
N MET A 158 2.52 -5.90 18.44
CA MET A 158 2.85 -5.10 19.63
C MET A 158 2.23 -3.72 19.51
#